data_AF-L9W164-F1
#
_entry.id   AF-L9W164-F1
#
_cell.length_a   1.000
_cell.length_b   1.000
_cell.length_c   1.000
_cell.angle_alpha   90.00
_cell.angle_beta   90.00
_cell.angle_gamma   90.00
#
_symmetry.space_group_name_H-M   'P 1'
#
loop_
_entity.id
_entity.type
_entity.pdbx_description
1 polymer ?
#
loop_
_entity_poly.entity_id
_entity_poly.type
_entity_poly.pdbx_seq_one_letter_code
_entity_poly.pdbx_strand_id
1 'polypeptide(L)'
;MIAASNWPELIDDALLRPGRLDQHVEVSELDEAACRDIFEIYTRGRPLANDVDLDTLVGVSPEAVDAFDADTSQFEDAHGRRGRSMAAHPSS
;
A
#
# COMPACT_ATOMS: atom_id res chain seq x y z
N MET A 1 -1.12 -11.55 -18.38
CA MET A 1 -0.80 -10.14 -18.08
C MET A 1 -1.70 -9.72 -16.94
N ILE A 2 -1.22 -8.91 -16.01
CA ILE A 2 -2.05 -8.32 -14.95
C ILE A 2 -1.91 -6.81 -15.08
N ALA A 3 -3.04 -6.11 -15.08
CA ALA A 3 -3.12 -4.66 -15.12
C ALA A 3 -4.14 -4.21 -14.06
N ALA A 4 -3.89 -3.05 -13.47
CA ALA A 4 -4.82 -2.40 -12.54
C ALA A 4 -5.12 -1.00 -13.10
N SER A 5 -6.38 -0.61 -13.06
CA SER A 5 -6.83 0.73 -13.46
C SER A 5 -7.95 1.18 -12.53
N ASN A 6 -7.86 2.42 -12.05
CA ASN A 6 -8.92 3.05 -11.28
C ASN A 6 -9.98 3.72 -12.18
N TRP A 7 -9.75 3.73 -13.50
CA TRP A 7 -10.64 4.30 -14.52
C TRP A 7 -10.84 3.27 -15.64
N PRO A 8 -11.54 2.14 -15.37
CA PRO A 8 -11.70 1.06 -16.34
C PRO A 8 -12.38 1.50 -17.65
N GLU A 9 -13.22 2.53 -17.61
CA GLU A 9 -13.93 3.11 -18.76
C GLU A 9 -13.02 3.82 -19.77
N LEU A 10 -11.77 4.15 -19.40
CA LEU A 10 -10.79 4.75 -20.30
C LEU A 10 -9.94 3.69 -21.03
N ILE A 11 -10.15 2.40 -20.76
CA ILE A 11 -9.40 1.31 -21.39
C ILE A 11 -9.90 1.10 -22.82
N ASP A 12 -8.97 1.05 -23.77
CA ASP A 12 -9.27 0.77 -25.18
C ASP A 12 -9.86 -0.64 -25.36
N ASP A 13 -11.04 -0.74 -25.99
CA ASP A 13 -11.74 -1.99 -26.28
C ASP A 13 -10.87 -3.05 -27.00
N ALA A 14 -9.86 -2.62 -27.76
CA ALA A 14 -8.91 -3.52 -28.42
C ALA A 14 -8.08 -4.33 -27.42
N LEU A 15 -7.85 -3.82 -26.22
CA LEU A 15 -7.18 -4.52 -25.12
C LEU A 15 -8.09 -5.53 -24.44
N LEU A 16 -9.41 -5.33 -24.50
CA LEU A 16 -10.42 -6.21 -23.90
C LEU A 16 -10.78 -7.42 -24.77
N ARG A 17 -10.21 -7.51 -25.97
CA ARG A 17 -10.45 -8.63 -26.89
C ARG A 17 -9.88 -9.94 -26.33
N PRO A 18 -10.52 -11.09 -26.65
CA PRO A 18 -10.04 -12.41 -26.25
C PRO A 18 -8.54 -12.62 -26.53
N GLY A 19 -7.82 -13.15 -25.54
CA GLY A 19 -6.37 -13.37 -25.63
C GLY A 19 -5.49 -12.17 -25.23
N ARG A 20 -6.06 -11.10 -24.66
CA ARG A 20 -5.33 -9.98 -24.04
C ARG A 20 -5.74 -9.76 -22.58
N LEU A 21 -6.50 -8.70 -22.28
CA LEU A 21 -7.12 -8.41 -20.98
C LEU A 21 -8.59 -8.83 -21.04
N ASP A 22 -8.82 -10.12 -21.21
CA ASP A 22 -10.17 -10.67 -21.42
C ASP A 22 -10.86 -11.11 -20.12
N GLN A 23 -10.16 -11.06 -18.99
CA GLN A 23 -10.71 -11.31 -17.65
C GLN A 23 -10.66 -10.03 -16.82
N HIS A 24 -11.80 -9.65 -16.24
CA HIS A 24 -11.92 -8.49 -15.38
C HIS A 24 -12.30 -8.93 -13.97
N VAL A 25 -11.60 -8.38 -12.99
CA VAL A 25 -11.92 -8.51 -11.57
C VAL A 25 -12.11 -7.11 -11.04
N GLU A 26 -13.35 -6.79 -10.69
CA GLU A 26 -13.68 -5.52 -10.03
C GLU A 26 -13.40 -5.67 -8.54
N VAL A 27 -12.69 -4.69 -7.98
CA VAL A 27 -12.47 -4.60 -6.53
C VAL A 27 -13.57 -3.72 -5.97
N SER A 28 -14.44 -4.31 -5.16
CA SER A 28 -15.54 -3.59 -4.51
C SER A 28 -15.03 -2.71 -3.37
N GLU A 29 -15.84 -1.72 -3.00
CA GLU A 29 -15.61 -0.92 -1.79
C GLU A 29 -15.51 -1.82 -0.55
N LEU A 30 -14.67 -1.41 0.40
CA LEU A 30 -14.51 -2.11 1.66
C LEU A 30 -15.69 -1.80 2.58
N ASP A 31 -16.26 -2.83 3.20
CA ASP A 31 -17.17 -2.67 4.32
C ASP A 31 -16.41 -2.56 5.65
N GLU A 32 -17.13 -2.27 6.73
CA GLU A 32 -16.55 -2.13 8.07
C GLU A 32 -15.82 -3.41 8.52
N ALA A 33 -16.36 -4.57 8.19
CA ALA A 33 -15.75 -5.86 8.58
C ALA A 33 -14.42 -6.09 7.83
N ALA A 34 -14.38 -5.83 6.53
CA ALA A 34 -13.18 -5.91 5.72
C ALA A 34 -12.12 -4.89 6.16
N CYS A 35 -12.54 -3.66 6.50
CA CYS A 35 -11.64 -2.65 7.06
C CYS A 35 -11.02 -3.13 8.38
N ARG A 36 -11.84 -3.71 9.28
CA ARG A 36 -11.35 -4.28 10.55
C ARG A 36 -10.31 -5.38 10.32
N ASP A 37 -10.60 -6.31 9.41
CA ASP A 37 -9.69 -7.42 9.08
C ASP A 37 -8.34 -6.88 8.56
N ILE A 38 -8.37 -5.84 7.74
CA ILE A 38 -7.16 -5.17 7.24
C ILE A 38 -6.39 -4.55 8.41
N PHE A 39 -7.03 -3.77 9.28
CA PHE A 39 -6.36 -3.21 10.45
C PHE A 39 -5.77 -4.29 11.36
N GLU A 40 -6.48 -5.40 11.59
CA GLU A 40 -5.96 -6.52 12.37
C GLU A 40 -4.72 -7.16 11.72
N ILE A 41 -4.70 -7.33 10.40
CA ILE A 41 -3.53 -7.87 9.67
C ILE A 41 -2.32 -6.94 9.84
N TYR A 42 -2.50 -5.64 9.63
CA TYR A 42 -1.38 -4.70 9.66
C TYR A 42 -0.90 -4.37 11.08
N THR A 43 -1.77 -4.47 12.08
CA THR A 43 -1.40 -4.25 13.49
C THR A 43 -0.90 -5.52 14.18
N ARG A 44 -1.10 -6.70 13.57
CA ARG A 44 -0.59 -7.96 14.09
C ARG A 44 0.91 -7.92 14.30
N GLY A 45 1.33 -8.12 15.55
CA GLY A 45 2.75 -8.15 15.93
C GLY A 45 3.39 -6.76 16.06
N ARG A 46 2.63 -5.67 15.90
CA ARG A 46 3.10 -4.31 16.20
C ARG A 46 2.64 -3.91 17.60
N PRO A 47 3.47 -3.22 18.40
CA PRO A 47 3.05 -2.70 19.70
C PRO A 47 2.00 -1.60 19.49
N LEU A 48 0.75 -1.89 19.87
CA LEU A 48 -0.31 -0.91 19.97
C LEU A 48 -0.31 -0.30 21.38
N ALA A 49 -0.66 0.98 21.48
CA ALA A 49 -0.92 1.60 22.78
C ALA A 49 -2.24 1.04 23.36
N ASN A 50 -2.36 1.01 24.69
CA ASN A 50 -3.50 0.37 25.38
C ASN A 50 -4.85 1.06 25.13
N ASP A 51 -4.82 2.29 24.62
CA ASP A 51 -5.97 3.13 24.29
C ASP A 51 -6.36 3.06 22.81
N VAL A 52 -5.67 2.23 22.00
CA VAL A 52 -6.02 2.01 20.60
C VAL A 52 -7.19 1.03 20.51
N ASP A 53 -8.33 1.52 20.04
CA ASP A 53 -9.50 0.72 19.69
C ASP A 53 -9.68 0.67 18.17
N LEU A 54 -9.50 -0.51 17.58
CA LEU A 54 -9.64 -0.72 16.14
C LEU A 54 -11.09 -0.53 15.66
N ASP A 55 -12.08 -0.81 16.52
CA ASP A 55 -13.49 -0.66 16.15
C ASP A 55 -13.85 0.82 16.01
N THR A 56 -13.29 1.66 16.87
CA THR A 56 -13.39 3.12 16.75
C THR A 56 -12.71 3.63 15.46
N LEU A 57 -11.58 3.04 15.05
CA LEU A 57 -10.88 3.45 13.82
C LEU A 57 -11.68 3.11 12.55
N VAL A 58 -12.30 1.92 12.52
CA VAL A 58 -13.14 1.47 11.40
C VAL A 58 -14.36 2.37 11.22
N GLY A 59 -15.02 2.76 12.31
CA GLY A 59 -16.23 3.59 12.26
C GLY A 59 -16.00 5.05 11.86
N VAL A 60 -14.75 5.53 11.90
CA VAL A 60 -14.42 6.93 11.54
C VAL A 60 -14.25 7.07 10.03
N SER A 61 -13.80 6.04 9.30
CA SER A 61 -13.62 6.13 7.85
C SER A 61 -13.11 4.83 7.20
N PRO A 62 -13.80 4.30 6.17
CA PRO A 62 -13.23 3.34 5.21
C PRO A 62 -12.08 3.94 4.38
N GLU A 63 -12.11 5.24 4.07
CA GLU A 63 -11.02 5.93 3.33
C GLU A 63 -9.67 5.98 4.08
N ALA A 64 -9.67 5.74 5.40
CA ALA A 64 -8.45 5.63 6.18
C ALA A 64 -7.61 4.40 5.81
N VAL A 65 -8.21 3.35 5.25
CA VAL A 65 -7.49 2.14 4.83
C VAL A 65 -6.62 2.40 3.59
N ASP A 66 -7.14 3.17 2.63
CA ASP A 66 -6.37 3.57 1.43
C ASP A 66 -5.15 4.41 1.82
N ALA A 67 -5.30 5.28 2.81
CA ALA A 67 -4.20 6.08 3.35
C ALA A 67 -3.18 5.24 4.15
N PHE A 68 -3.64 4.14 4.77
CA PHE A 68 -2.80 3.27 5.59
C PHE A 68 -1.82 2.44 4.74
N ASP A 69 -2.24 1.97 3.57
CA ASP A 69 -1.36 1.20 2.66
C ASP A 69 -0.23 2.07 2.05
N ALA A 70 -0.50 3.37 1.86
CA ALA A 70 0.42 4.33 1.24
C ALA A 70 1.75 4.56 2.01
N ASP A 71 1.84 4.16 3.29
CA ASP A 71 2.99 4.45 4.16
C ASP A 71 4.05 3.33 4.23
N THR A 72 4.01 2.33 3.34
CA THR A 72 5.02 1.25 3.36
C THR A 72 6.39 1.70 2.81
N SER A 73 6.46 2.83 2.10
CA SER A 73 7.69 3.33 1.46
C SER A 73 8.70 3.99 2.41
N GLN A 74 8.32 4.32 3.65
CA GLN A 74 9.21 5.04 4.59
C GLN A 74 10.11 4.12 5.44
N PHE A 75 9.89 2.80 5.43
CA PHE A 75 10.65 1.85 6.26
C PHE A 75 11.90 1.27 5.57
N GLU A 76 12.06 1.46 4.25
CA GLU A 76 13.20 0.88 3.50
C GLU A 76 14.52 1.67 3.64
N ASP A 77 14.49 2.90 4.17
CA ASP A 77 15.68 3.76 4.27
C ASP A 77 16.61 3.45 5.47
N ALA A 78 16.25 2.51 6.35
CA ALA A 78 17.02 2.24 7.57
C ALA A 78 18.20 1.25 7.42
N HIS A 79 18.37 0.59 6.26
CA HIS A 79 19.42 -0.42 6.08
C HIS A 79 20.17 -0.28 4.75
N GLY A 80 21.06 0.72 4.63
CA GLY A 80 21.87 0.78 3.42
C GLY A 80 22.87 1.93 3.21
N ARG A 81 23.51 2.50 4.25
CA ARG A 81 24.71 3.33 4.03
C ARG A 81 25.93 2.78 4.76
N ARG A 82 26.55 1.78 4.15
CA ARG A 82 27.99 1.52 4.28
C ARG A 82 28.68 1.88 2.97
N GLY A 83 29.67 2.77 3.07
CA GLY A 83 30.78 2.84 2.12
C GLY A 83 30.66 3.87 1.01
N ARG A 84 31.15 5.08 1.25
CA ARG A 84 32.14 5.65 0.33
C ARG A 84 33.17 6.49 1.07
N SER A 85 34.41 6.01 0.91
CA SER A 85 35.67 6.60 1.33
C SER A 85 35.82 8.05 0.90
N MET A 86 36.27 8.91 1.81
CA MET A 86 37.01 10.13 1.50
C MET A 86 38.04 10.34 2.61
N ALA A 87 39.23 9.76 2.41
CA ALA A 87 40.42 10.12 3.17
C ALA A 87 41.18 11.22 2.41
N ALA A 88 41.28 12.37 3.08
CA ALA A 88 42.37 13.35 3.12
C ALA A 88 43.04 13.84 1.82
N HIS A 89 43.00 15.18 1.66
CA HIS A 89 44.03 15.97 0.97
C HIS A 89 45.43 15.72 1.59
N PRO A 90 46.54 15.98 0.87
CA PRO A 90 47.14 17.31 1.02
C PRO A 90 47.74 17.91 -0.26
N SER A 91 47.99 19.21 -0.12
CA SER A 91 48.61 20.19 -1.02
C SER A 91 49.82 19.72 -1.83
N SER A 92 49.93 20.23 -3.06
CA SER A 92 51.06 21.09 -3.46
C SER A 92 50.69 21.95 -4.66
#